data_AF-A0A8H4GU51-F1
#
_entry.id   AF-A0A8H4GU51-F1
#
_cell.length_a   1.000
_cell.length_b   1.000
_cell.length_c   1.000
_cell.angle_alpha   90.00
_cell.angle_beta   90.00
_cell.angle_gamma   90.00
#
_symmetry.space_group_name_H-M   'P 1'
#
loop_
_entity.id
_entity.type
_entity.pdbx_description
1 polymer ?
#
loop_
_entity_poly.entity_id
_entity_poly.type
_entity_poly.pdbx_seq_one_letter_code
_entity_poly.pdbx_strand_id
1 'polypeptide(L)'
;MRSLLLIPLLFSMSQPVIGWGDVGHRAVAYLAEKYLTDQGSDLVNELLANDKGYDISDAATWADTIKWKRPYTRPWHYIVWDTAIPHKINGVKHNLKHNAEKEASARWADRLYERNRFRPMANECSNIRNPLKCVVQWAAESNWLICNFVLQKGIPWLEDHDLGGQYYKKAEPIVEEQILKAALRLAVWINTLAADRASSTEPLLVQNEL
;
A
#
# COMPACT_ATOMS: atom_id res chain seq x y z
N MET A 1 -9.75 30.95 -49.02
CA MET A 1 -8.63 30.60 -48.11
C MET A 1 -9.18 29.69 -47.02
N ARG A 2 -8.76 28.42 -46.97
CA ARG A 2 -9.17 27.47 -45.91
C ARG A 2 -8.18 27.62 -44.75
N SER A 3 -8.62 28.17 -43.62
CA SER A 3 -7.80 28.23 -42.40
C SER A 3 -7.63 26.84 -41.81
N LEU A 4 -6.40 26.33 -41.83
CA LEU A 4 -5.99 25.14 -41.08
C LEU A 4 -5.86 25.54 -39.60
N LEU A 5 -6.77 25.08 -38.76
CA LEU A 5 -6.65 25.17 -37.31
C LEU A 5 -5.67 24.09 -36.83
N LEU A 6 -4.47 24.51 -36.42
CA LEU A 6 -3.50 23.68 -35.71
C LEU A 6 -4.00 23.43 -34.29
N ILE A 7 -4.44 22.21 -34.00
CA ILE A 7 -4.75 21.75 -32.63
C ILE A 7 -3.42 21.45 -31.94
N PRO A 8 -3.05 22.11 -30.84
CA PRO A 8 -1.84 21.76 -30.11
C PRO A 8 -2.06 20.42 -29.42
N LEU A 9 -1.26 19.42 -29.78
CA LEU A 9 -1.21 18.13 -29.12
C LEU A 9 -0.58 18.35 -27.73
N LEU A 10 -1.43 18.53 -26.71
CA LEU A 10 -1.02 18.54 -25.31
C LEU A 10 -0.47 17.15 -24.96
N PHE A 11 0.87 17.03 -25.00
CA PHE A 11 1.59 15.89 -24.49
C PHE A 11 1.35 15.84 -22.98
N SER A 12 0.41 14.99 -22.54
CA SER A 12 0.19 14.69 -21.14
C SER A 12 1.43 13.94 -20.64
N MET A 13 2.38 14.68 -20.05
CA MET A 13 3.45 14.08 -19.28
C MET A 13 2.82 13.42 -18.06
N SER A 14 2.62 12.11 -18.10
CA SER A 14 2.28 11.32 -16.91
C SER A 14 3.43 11.46 -15.92
N GLN A 15 3.25 12.35 -14.94
CA GLN A 15 4.21 12.53 -13.86
C GLN A 15 4.39 11.20 -13.13
N PRO A 16 5.63 10.81 -12.77
CA PRO A 16 5.86 9.62 -11.98
C PRO A 16 5.25 9.84 -10.61
N VAL A 17 4.22 9.07 -10.33
CA VAL A 17 3.55 9.04 -9.04
C VAL A 17 4.49 8.11 -8.19
N ILE A 18 4.86 8.41 -6.92
CA ILE A 18 5.81 7.58 -6.07
C ILE A 18 5.09 6.82 -4.95
N GLY A 19 5.32 5.53 -4.69
CA GLY A 19 4.52 4.67 -3.76
C GLY A 19 4.48 5.05 -2.30
N TRP A 20 3.63 4.33 -1.52
CA TRP A 20 3.57 4.37 -0.05
C TRP A 20 4.96 4.62 0.58
N GLY A 21 5.04 5.47 1.61
CA GLY A 21 6.27 5.65 2.36
C GLY A 21 6.47 4.48 3.32
N ASP A 22 7.67 4.34 3.87
CA ASP A 22 8.03 3.25 4.79
C ASP A 22 6.98 3.07 5.90
N VAL A 23 6.43 4.17 6.44
CA VAL A 23 5.41 4.11 7.50
C VAL A 23 4.15 3.37 7.05
N GLY A 24 3.62 3.70 5.86
CA GLY A 24 2.40 3.09 5.32
C GLY A 24 2.61 1.63 4.97
N HIS A 25 3.70 1.32 4.26
CA HIS A 25 4.05 -0.06 3.88
C HIS A 25 4.21 -0.97 5.11
N ARG A 26 4.96 -0.51 6.12
CA ARG A 26 5.17 -1.25 7.37
C ARG A 26 3.87 -1.41 8.16
N ALA A 27 3.01 -0.39 8.18
CA ALA A 27 1.73 -0.46 8.90
C ALA A 27 0.79 -1.49 8.27
N VAL A 28 0.70 -1.55 6.94
CA VAL A 28 -0.06 -2.58 6.23
C VAL A 28 0.45 -3.98 6.56
N ALA A 29 1.78 -4.17 6.56
CA ALA A 29 2.40 -5.46 6.84
C ALA A 29 2.15 -5.93 8.29
N TYR A 30 2.42 -5.07 9.28
CA TYR A 30 2.16 -5.40 10.68
C TYR A 30 0.68 -5.64 10.97
N LEU A 31 -0.21 -4.86 10.34
CA LEU A 31 -1.63 -5.06 10.52
C LEU A 31 -2.09 -6.38 9.87
N ALA A 32 -1.57 -6.72 8.69
CA ALA A 32 -1.86 -7.99 8.03
C ALA A 32 -1.40 -9.19 8.87
N GLU A 33 -0.21 -9.11 9.47
CA GLU A 33 0.35 -10.14 10.35
C GLU A 33 -0.62 -10.54 11.49
N LYS A 34 -1.34 -9.57 12.05
CA LYS A 34 -2.35 -9.82 13.11
C LYS A 34 -3.59 -10.58 12.66
N TYR A 35 -3.83 -10.65 11.35
CA TYR A 35 -4.96 -11.37 10.75
C TYR A 35 -4.51 -12.67 10.05
N LEU A 36 -3.24 -13.04 10.11
CA LEU A 36 -2.76 -14.30 9.57
C LEU A 36 -3.25 -15.48 10.40
N THR A 37 -3.52 -16.60 9.73
CA THR A 37 -3.65 -17.90 10.39
C THR A 37 -2.26 -18.43 10.75
N ASP A 38 -2.20 -19.51 11.54
CA ASP A 38 -0.94 -20.20 11.83
C ASP A 38 -0.22 -20.60 10.54
N GLN A 39 -0.95 -21.18 9.58
CA GLN A 39 -0.43 -21.55 8.25
C GLN A 39 0.09 -20.33 7.46
N GLY A 40 -0.63 -19.20 7.51
CA GLY A 40 -0.20 -17.96 6.86
C GLY A 40 1.08 -17.39 7.48
N SER A 41 1.18 -17.44 8.80
CA SER A 41 2.37 -17.02 9.55
C SER A 41 3.58 -17.90 9.23
N ASP A 42 3.39 -19.22 9.22
CA ASP A 42 4.44 -20.19 8.86
C ASP A 42 4.95 -19.95 7.43
N LEU A 43 4.03 -19.74 6.47
CA LEU A 43 4.38 -19.43 5.08
C LEU A 43 5.24 -18.16 4.97
N VAL A 44 4.84 -17.08 5.67
CA VAL A 44 5.59 -15.81 5.66
C VAL A 44 6.96 -16.00 6.29
N ASN A 45 7.05 -16.65 7.45
CA ASN A 45 8.31 -16.86 8.15
C ASN A 45 9.30 -17.72 7.35
N GLU A 46 8.79 -18.75 6.64
CA GLU A 46 9.59 -19.56 5.74
C GLU A 46 10.15 -18.74 4.57
N LEU A 47 9.29 -17.96 3.90
CA LEU A 47 9.67 -17.16 2.73
C LEU A 47 10.63 -16.01 3.06
N LEU A 48 10.46 -15.39 4.23
CA LEU A 48 11.33 -14.30 4.67
C LEU A 48 12.73 -14.77 5.06
N ALA A 49 12.90 -16.09 5.29
CA ALA A 49 14.14 -16.69 5.76
C ALA A 49 14.76 -15.84 6.89
N ASN A 50 14.01 -15.67 7.98
CA ASN A 50 14.30 -14.73 9.08
C ASN A 50 15.54 -15.12 9.92
N ASP A 51 16.68 -15.31 9.28
CA ASP A 51 17.97 -15.66 9.88
C ASP A 51 18.72 -14.43 10.43
N LYS A 52 18.21 -13.22 10.13
CA LYS A 52 18.85 -11.92 10.45
C LYS A 52 17.98 -10.99 11.30
N GLY A 53 16.86 -11.48 11.84
CA GLY A 53 15.95 -10.67 12.65
C GLY A 53 15.11 -9.69 11.82
N TYR A 54 14.87 -10.00 10.54
CA TYR A 54 13.96 -9.25 9.67
C TYR A 54 12.52 -9.73 9.85
N ASP A 55 11.57 -8.79 9.90
CA ASP A 55 10.15 -9.12 9.98
C ASP A 55 9.40 -8.77 8.69
N ILE A 56 8.10 -9.09 8.64
CA ILE A 56 7.24 -8.81 7.49
C ILE A 56 7.23 -7.33 7.09
N SER A 57 7.48 -6.42 8.03
CA SER A 57 7.55 -4.98 7.74
C SER A 57 8.82 -4.60 6.99
N ASP A 58 9.93 -5.31 7.21
CA ASP A 58 11.18 -5.07 6.47
C ASP A 58 11.02 -5.47 5.00
N ALA A 59 10.35 -6.59 4.74
CA ALA A 59 10.00 -7.00 3.39
C ALA A 59 9.06 -6.01 2.68
N ALA A 60 8.13 -5.40 3.40
CA ALA A 60 7.18 -4.44 2.84
C ALA A 60 7.84 -3.17 2.26
N THR A 61 9.04 -2.81 2.72
CA THR A 61 9.80 -1.65 2.23
C THR A 61 10.89 -1.99 1.20
N TRP A 62 11.14 -3.29 0.97
CA TRP A 62 12.23 -3.74 0.11
C TRP A 62 12.06 -3.27 -1.35
N ALA A 63 10.82 -3.29 -1.87
CA ALA A 63 10.52 -2.87 -3.24
C ALA A 63 10.92 -1.40 -3.50
N ASP A 64 10.72 -0.52 -2.51
CA ASP A 64 11.15 0.88 -2.61
C ASP A 64 12.66 1.08 -2.48
N THR A 65 13.35 0.15 -1.85
CA THR A 65 14.81 0.15 -1.77
C THR A 65 15.43 -0.34 -3.08
N ILE A 66 14.89 -1.42 -3.66
CA ILE A 66 15.50 -2.08 -4.82
C ILE A 66 15.27 -1.31 -6.13
N LYS A 67 14.22 -0.47 -6.24
CA LYS A 67 13.90 0.30 -7.46
C LYS A 67 15.03 1.20 -7.98
N TRP A 68 15.97 1.57 -7.11
CA TRP A 68 17.16 2.33 -7.50
C TRP A 68 18.26 1.45 -8.12
N LYS A 69 18.34 0.19 -7.68
CA LYS A 69 19.24 -0.83 -8.26
C LYS A 69 18.61 -1.53 -9.46
N ARG A 70 17.28 -1.53 -9.55
CA ARG A 70 16.47 -2.16 -10.62
C ARG A 70 15.46 -1.16 -11.18
N PRO A 71 15.89 -0.20 -12.03
CA PRO A 71 15.04 0.90 -12.47
C PRO A 71 13.73 0.49 -13.19
N TYR A 72 13.67 -0.71 -13.77
CA TYR A 72 12.47 -1.23 -14.43
C TYR A 72 11.29 -1.47 -13.48
N THR A 73 11.51 -1.58 -12.16
CA THR A 73 10.43 -1.74 -11.16
C THR A 73 9.83 -0.41 -10.73
N ARG A 74 10.44 0.73 -11.09
CA ARG A 74 10.01 2.08 -10.68
C ARG A 74 8.58 2.43 -11.11
N PRO A 75 8.08 2.05 -12.30
CA PRO A 75 6.72 2.38 -12.72
C PRO A 75 5.61 1.75 -11.86
N TRP A 76 5.93 0.89 -10.90
CA TRP A 76 4.96 0.13 -10.10
C TRP A 76 4.47 0.82 -8.80
N HIS A 77 4.86 2.06 -8.52
CA HIS A 77 4.66 2.74 -7.21
C HIS A 77 4.00 4.15 -7.38
N TYR A 78 3.13 4.67 -6.46
CA TYR A 78 2.55 6.06 -6.41
C TYR A 78 1.89 6.68 -5.08
N ILE A 79 1.51 8.00 -4.86
CA ILE A 79 2.14 9.29 -4.30
C ILE A 79 1.38 9.93 -3.08
N VAL A 80 2.01 10.89 -2.36
CA VAL A 80 1.60 11.91 -1.31
C VAL A 80 0.81 11.42 -0.09
N TRP A 81 -0.23 10.62 -0.30
CA TRP A 81 -0.98 9.95 0.76
C TRP A 81 -0.16 8.87 1.46
N ASP A 82 0.99 8.59 0.86
CA ASP A 82 1.99 7.60 1.16
C ASP A 82 2.86 7.91 2.39
N THR A 83 3.22 9.18 2.58
CA THR A 83 4.34 9.59 3.43
C THR A 83 3.89 10.72 4.34
N ALA A 84 3.41 11.83 3.77
CA ALA A 84 3.08 13.02 4.56
C ALA A 84 1.91 12.81 5.51
N ILE A 85 0.84 12.18 5.04
CA ILE A 85 -0.33 11.90 5.88
C ILE A 85 0.02 10.85 6.95
N PRO A 86 0.60 9.67 6.62
CA PRO A 86 1.00 8.68 7.63
C PRO A 86 2.00 9.20 8.66
N HIS A 87 2.98 10.02 8.24
CA HIS A 87 3.94 10.63 9.16
C HIS A 87 3.21 11.55 10.15
N LYS A 88 2.29 12.37 9.65
CA LYS A 88 1.52 13.28 10.49
C LYS A 88 0.57 12.55 11.44
N ILE A 89 -0.14 11.51 10.98
CA ILE A 89 -0.98 10.62 11.81
C ILE A 89 -0.17 10.05 12.97
N ASN A 90 1.08 9.68 12.70
CA ASN A 90 1.93 8.99 13.68
C ASN A 90 2.92 9.92 14.41
N GLY A 91 2.84 11.23 14.20
CA GLY A 91 3.74 12.21 14.82
C GLY A 91 5.22 12.05 14.42
N VAL A 92 5.49 11.43 13.27
CA VAL A 92 6.84 11.19 12.74
C VAL A 92 7.27 12.40 11.90
N LYS A 93 8.50 12.89 12.09
CA LYS A 93 9.07 13.94 11.25
C LYS A 93 9.54 13.36 9.91
N HIS A 94 9.34 14.10 8.83
CA HIS A 94 9.69 13.71 7.45
C HIS A 94 11.14 13.32 7.19
N ASN A 95 12.08 13.68 8.06
CA ASN A 95 13.51 13.39 7.92
C ASN A 95 14.00 12.26 8.84
N LEU A 96 13.13 11.68 9.67
CA LEU A 96 13.47 10.48 10.43
C LEU A 96 13.52 9.31 9.46
N LYS A 97 14.50 8.42 9.63
CA LYS A 97 14.65 7.18 8.86
C LYS A 97 14.80 6.01 9.83
N HIS A 98 14.50 4.80 9.35
CA HIS A 98 14.80 3.53 10.02
C HIS A 98 13.88 3.22 11.23
N ASN A 99 14.45 2.85 12.38
CA ASN A 99 13.75 2.20 13.49
C ASN A 99 12.57 3.01 14.06
N ALA A 100 12.64 4.35 14.04
CA ALA A 100 11.57 5.19 14.55
C ALA A 100 10.28 5.09 13.70
N GLU A 101 10.40 4.97 12.37
CA GLU A 101 9.27 4.73 11.47
C GLU A 101 8.70 3.33 11.70
N LYS A 102 9.59 2.32 11.85
CA LYS A 102 9.22 0.94 12.13
C LYS A 102 8.36 0.81 13.40
N GLU A 103 8.83 1.40 14.51
CA GLU A 103 8.07 1.39 15.76
C GLU A 103 6.75 2.18 15.68
N ALA A 104 6.75 3.32 15.01
CA ALA A 104 5.55 4.14 14.83
C ALA A 104 4.48 3.39 14.02
N SER A 105 4.89 2.70 12.96
CA SER A 105 4.03 1.84 12.15
C SER A 105 3.45 0.67 12.94
N ALA A 106 4.26 0.00 13.75
CA ALA A 106 3.79 -1.11 14.60
C ALA A 106 2.68 -0.62 15.56
N ARG A 107 2.92 0.49 16.27
CA ARG A 107 1.90 1.09 17.15
C ARG A 107 0.65 1.53 16.41
N TRP A 108 0.78 2.00 15.16
CA TRP A 108 -0.39 2.38 14.36
C TRP A 108 -1.23 1.16 13.97
N ALA A 109 -0.56 0.09 13.54
CA ALA A 109 -1.20 -1.18 13.24
C ALA A 109 -1.96 -1.72 14.47
N ASP A 110 -1.34 -1.70 15.66
CA ASP A 110 -2.03 -2.09 16.91
C ASP A 110 -3.34 -1.30 17.12
N ARG A 111 -3.28 0.04 17.01
CA ARG A 111 -4.48 0.90 17.17
C ARG A 111 -5.56 0.63 16.13
N LEU A 112 -5.19 0.35 14.89
CA LEU A 112 -6.14 0.03 13.82
C LEU A 112 -6.78 -1.34 14.04
N TYR A 113 -5.99 -2.33 14.46
CA TYR A 113 -6.46 -3.67 14.79
C TYR A 113 -7.48 -3.62 15.92
N GLU A 114 -7.14 -3.02 17.07
CA GLU A 114 -8.04 -2.99 18.22
C GLU A 114 -9.40 -2.34 17.92
N ARG A 115 -9.39 -1.26 17.12
CA ARG A 115 -10.63 -0.58 16.69
C ARG A 115 -11.48 -1.42 15.74
N ASN A 116 -10.88 -2.36 15.00
CA ASN A 116 -11.53 -3.08 13.91
C ASN A 116 -11.48 -4.60 14.04
N ARG A 117 -11.14 -5.13 15.23
CA ARG A 117 -10.88 -6.56 15.46
C ARG A 117 -12.00 -7.52 15.04
N PHE A 118 -13.23 -7.03 14.95
CA PHE A 118 -14.41 -7.80 14.56
C PHE A 118 -14.84 -7.61 13.09
N ARG A 119 -14.11 -6.80 12.30
CA ARG A 119 -14.46 -6.57 10.90
C ARG A 119 -14.26 -7.86 10.10
N PRO A 120 -15.29 -8.40 9.41
CA PRO A 120 -15.15 -9.61 8.62
C PRO A 120 -14.24 -9.38 7.41
N MET A 121 -13.21 -10.22 7.29
CA MET A 121 -12.31 -10.25 6.13
C MET A 121 -13.02 -10.64 4.82
N ALA A 122 -14.11 -11.42 4.90
CA ALA A 122 -14.88 -11.90 3.75
C ALA A 122 -15.49 -10.78 2.90
N ASN A 123 -15.56 -9.55 3.42
CA ASN A 123 -16.05 -8.38 2.69
C ASN A 123 -15.05 -7.87 1.64
N GLU A 124 -13.79 -8.30 1.69
CA GLU A 124 -12.76 -7.90 0.74
C GLU A 124 -12.55 -9.00 -0.33
N CYS A 125 -12.46 -8.60 -1.60
CA CYS A 125 -12.19 -9.55 -2.70
C CYS A 125 -10.88 -10.30 -2.43
N SER A 126 -10.86 -11.63 -2.57
CA SER A 126 -9.73 -12.48 -2.16
C SER A 126 -9.50 -13.70 -3.06
N ASN A 127 -10.05 -13.70 -4.27
CA ASN A 127 -9.96 -14.84 -5.17
C ASN A 127 -8.55 -14.97 -5.79
N ILE A 128 -7.72 -15.83 -5.20
CA ILE A 128 -6.36 -16.10 -5.69
C ILE A 128 -6.31 -16.79 -7.06
N ARG A 129 -7.40 -17.45 -7.49
CA ARG A 129 -7.48 -18.12 -8.81
C ARG A 129 -7.79 -17.14 -9.95
N ASN A 130 -8.31 -15.97 -9.64
CA ASN A 130 -8.50 -14.89 -10.61
C ASN A 130 -7.99 -13.57 -10.01
N PRO A 131 -6.66 -13.44 -9.88
CA PRO A 131 -6.08 -12.38 -9.09
C PRO A 131 -6.32 -11.00 -9.70
N LEU A 132 -6.34 -10.93 -11.03
CA LEU A 132 -6.57 -9.70 -11.78
C LEU A 132 -7.93 -9.07 -11.44
N LYS A 133 -8.98 -9.88 -11.24
CA LYS A 133 -10.31 -9.37 -10.88
C LYS A 133 -10.29 -8.61 -9.55
N CYS A 134 -9.64 -9.16 -8.53
CA CYS A 134 -9.56 -8.50 -7.23
C CYS A 134 -8.64 -7.28 -7.26
N VAL A 135 -7.47 -7.38 -7.90
CA VAL A 135 -6.52 -6.26 -8.00
C VAL A 135 -7.14 -5.07 -8.74
N VAL A 136 -7.84 -5.31 -9.85
CA VAL A 136 -8.54 -4.26 -10.60
C VAL A 136 -9.65 -3.62 -9.75
N GLN A 137 -10.39 -4.40 -8.96
CA GLN A 137 -11.38 -3.84 -8.05
C GLN A 137 -10.75 -2.93 -6.98
N TRP A 138 -9.68 -3.40 -6.32
CA TRP A 138 -8.98 -2.61 -5.30
C TRP A 138 -8.39 -1.32 -5.89
N ALA A 139 -7.85 -1.40 -7.11
CA ALA A 139 -7.34 -0.24 -7.84
C ALA A 139 -8.47 0.74 -8.20
N ALA A 140 -9.62 0.23 -8.65
CA ALA A 140 -10.78 1.07 -8.96
C ALA A 140 -11.33 1.80 -7.73
N GLU A 141 -11.40 1.14 -6.57
CA GLU A 141 -11.80 1.77 -5.30
C GLU A 141 -10.83 2.89 -4.90
N SER A 142 -9.52 2.64 -5.00
CA SER A 142 -8.50 3.63 -4.68
C SER A 142 -8.53 4.81 -5.67
N ASN A 143 -8.67 4.52 -6.97
CA ASN A 143 -8.78 5.52 -8.02
C ASN A 143 -10.05 6.39 -7.88
N TRP A 144 -11.16 5.81 -7.40
CA TRP A 144 -12.38 6.57 -7.14
C TRP A 144 -12.15 7.68 -6.10
N LEU A 145 -11.34 7.44 -5.08
CA LEU A 145 -10.98 8.45 -4.08
C LEU A 145 -10.18 9.61 -4.68
N ILE A 146 -9.43 9.38 -5.77
CA ILE A 146 -8.68 10.44 -6.44
C ILE A 146 -9.62 11.54 -6.92
N CYS A 147 -10.66 11.18 -7.68
CA CYS A 147 -11.61 12.17 -8.21
C CYS A 147 -12.55 12.71 -7.12
N ASN A 148 -12.98 11.86 -6.20
CA ASN A 148 -14.06 12.20 -5.26
C ASN A 148 -13.57 12.86 -3.98
N PHE A 149 -12.27 12.77 -3.68
CA PHE A 149 -11.68 13.39 -2.51
C PHE A 149 -10.38 14.12 -2.84
N VAL A 150 -9.37 13.42 -3.37
CA VAL A 150 -8.00 13.97 -3.50
C VAL A 150 -7.98 15.23 -4.35
N LEU A 151 -8.54 15.15 -5.56
CA LEU A 151 -8.59 16.22 -6.56
C LEU A 151 -9.95 16.90 -6.63
N GLN A 152 -10.85 16.66 -5.67
CA GLN A 152 -12.22 17.17 -5.70
C GLN A 152 -12.30 18.71 -5.84
N LYS A 153 -11.30 19.42 -5.29
CA LYS A 153 -11.21 20.88 -5.34
C LYS A 153 -10.44 21.42 -6.54
N GLY A 154 -9.87 20.55 -7.37
CA GLY A 154 -9.03 20.90 -8.51
C GLY A 154 -7.58 21.26 -8.11
N ILE A 155 -6.67 21.12 -9.08
CA ILE A 155 -5.23 21.38 -8.89
C ILE A 155 -4.95 22.82 -8.44
N PRO A 156 -5.53 23.88 -9.03
CA PRO A 156 -5.23 25.26 -8.61
C PRO A 156 -5.55 25.52 -7.13
N TRP A 157 -6.62 24.93 -6.61
CA TRP A 157 -6.96 25.06 -5.20
C TRP A 157 -5.95 24.33 -4.31
N LEU A 158 -5.53 23.12 -4.71
CA LEU A 158 -4.56 22.31 -3.94
C LEU A 158 -3.18 22.95 -3.86
N GLU A 159 -2.75 23.65 -4.92
CA GLU A 159 -1.46 24.35 -4.96
C GLU A 159 -1.46 25.63 -4.13
N ASP A 160 -2.62 26.29 -3.99
CA ASP A 160 -2.76 27.58 -3.29
C ASP A 160 -3.13 27.44 -1.79
N HIS A 161 -3.41 26.23 -1.30
CA HIS A 161 -3.91 26.01 0.07
C HIS A 161 -3.00 25.10 0.91
N ASP A 162 -2.88 25.41 2.20
CA ASP A 162 -2.23 24.53 3.17
C ASP A 162 -3.05 23.25 3.42
N LEU A 163 -2.52 22.13 2.92
CA LEU A 163 -3.13 20.81 3.05
C LEU A 163 -2.95 20.20 4.46
N GLY A 164 -2.09 20.78 5.29
CA GLY A 164 -1.89 20.40 6.69
C GLY A 164 -3.06 20.76 7.60
N GLY A 165 -3.97 21.64 7.20
CA GLY A 165 -5.10 22.06 8.02
C GLY A 165 -6.31 21.12 7.92
N GLN A 166 -7.41 21.68 7.41
CA GLN A 166 -8.69 20.99 7.30
C GLN A 166 -8.68 19.84 6.29
N TYR A 167 -7.83 19.92 5.26
CA TYR A 167 -7.68 18.84 4.29
C TYR A 167 -7.17 17.57 4.99
N TYR A 168 -6.08 17.67 5.75
CA TYR A 168 -5.55 16.58 6.57
C TYR A 168 -6.61 15.94 7.47
N LYS A 169 -7.37 16.75 8.23
CA LYS A 169 -8.40 16.23 9.17
C LYS A 169 -9.49 15.42 8.47
N LYS A 170 -9.79 15.74 7.21
CA LYS A 170 -10.75 14.99 6.39
C LYS A 170 -10.12 13.77 5.72
N ALA A 171 -8.84 13.85 5.39
CA ALA A 171 -8.10 12.77 4.73
C ALA A 171 -7.74 11.63 5.70
N GLU A 172 -7.42 11.96 6.95
CA GLU A 172 -7.01 11.02 7.99
C GLU A 172 -7.92 9.77 8.11
N PRO A 173 -9.24 9.88 8.34
CA PRO A 173 -10.10 8.70 8.44
C PRO A 173 -10.19 7.89 7.13
N ILE A 174 -10.01 8.54 5.97
CA ILE A 174 -10.00 7.86 4.66
C ILE A 174 -8.70 7.06 4.50
N VAL A 175 -7.57 7.65 4.86
CA VAL A 175 -6.26 6.98 4.84
C VAL A 175 -6.25 5.77 5.78
N GLU A 176 -6.75 5.92 7.01
CA GLU A 176 -6.86 4.81 7.96
C GLU A 176 -7.69 3.65 7.39
N GLU A 177 -8.82 3.95 6.72
CA GLU A 177 -9.66 2.94 6.06
C GLU A 177 -8.92 2.25 4.90
N GLN A 178 -8.13 2.97 4.09
CA GLN A 178 -7.35 2.37 3.01
C GLN A 178 -6.23 1.46 3.54
N ILE A 179 -5.53 1.87 4.60
CA ILE A 179 -4.50 1.04 5.25
C ILE A 179 -5.12 -0.24 5.81
N LEU A 180 -6.27 -0.14 6.49
CA LEU A 180 -6.99 -1.30 7.00
C LEU A 180 -7.42 -2.24 5.87
N LYS A 181 -8.04 -1.72 4.81
CA LYS A 181 -8.42 -2.54 3.65
C LYS A 181 -7.23 -3.24 3.02
N ALA A 182 -6.11 -2.53 2.82
CA ALA A 182 -4.90 -3.12 2.26
C ALA A 182 -4.37 -4.26 3.14
N ALA A 183 -4.36 -4.08 4.47
CA ALA A 183 -3.93 -5.10 5.41
C ALA A 183 -4.84 -6.33 5.42
N LEU A 184 -6.17 -6.14 5.47
CA LEU A 184 -7.13 -7.25 5.42
C LEU A 184 -6.99 -8.03 4.11
N ARG A 185 -6.89 -7.33 2.97
CA ARG A 185 -6.69 -7.95 1.65
C ARG A 185 -5.41 -8.77 1.60
N LEU A 186 -4.30 -8.21 2.11
CA LEU A 186 -3.02 -8.90 2.17
C LEU A 186 -3.10 -10.15 3.05
N ALA A 187 -3.68 -10.05 4.24
CA ALA A 187 -3.82 -11.17 5.16
C ALA A 187 -4.66 -12.30 4.56
N VAL A 188 -5.83 -11.99 3.97
CA VAL A 188 -6.65 -13.01 3.32
C VAL A 188 -5.90 -13.64 2.16
N TRP A 189 -5.18 -12.86 1.37
CA TRP A 189 -4.41 -13.38 0.25
C TRP A 189 -3.35 -14.38 0.71
N ILE A 190 -2.55 -14.01 1.72
CA ILE A 190 -1.52 -14.88 2.31
C ILE A 190 -2.15 -16.13 2.90
N ASN A 191 -3.23 -15.99 3.68
CA ASN A 191 -3.93 -17.13 4.29
C ASN A 191 -4.47 -18.09 3.22
N THR A 192 -5.00 -17.56 2.11
CA THR A 192 -5.54 -18.38 1.02
C THR A 192 -4.41 -19.09 0.27
N LEU A 193 -3.28 -18.41 0.03
CA LEU A 193 -2.08 -19.03 -0.56
C LEU A 193 -1.51 -20.13 0.35
N ALA A 194 -1.46 -19.90 1.67
CA ALA A 194 -0.97 -20.88 2.63
C ALA A 194 -1.87 -22.11 2.71
N ALA A 195 -3.19 -21.92 2.70
CA ALA A 195 -4.15 -23.02 2.67
C ALA A 195 -4.06 -23.82 1.35
N ASP A 196 -3.97 -23.14 0.21
CA ASP A 196 -3.78 -23.77 -1.11
C ASP A 196 -2.47 -24.57 -1.16
N ARG A 197 -1.37 -23.99 -0.66
CA ARG A 197 -0.07 -24.68 -0.52
C ARG A 197 -0.17 -25.91 0.38
N ALA A 198 -0.80 -25.81 1.55
CA ALA A 198 -0.94 -26.94 2.46
C ALA A 198 -1.71 -28.12 1.82
N SER A 199 -2.52 -27.84 0.80
CA SER A 199 -3.23 -28.85 0.00
C SER A 199 -2.46 -29.33 -1.25
N SER A 200 -1.35 -28.67 -1.61
CA SER A 200 -0.52 -28.98 -2.78
C SER A 200 0.76 -29.72 -2.39
N THR A 201 1.27 -30.56 -3.29
CA THR A 201 2.56 -31.26 -3.13
C THR A 201 3.68 -30.64 -3.97
N GLU A 202 3.38 -29.58 -4.74
CA GLU A 202 4.36 -28.91 -5.58
C GLU A 202 5.26 -27.95 -4.77
N PRO A 203 6.58 -27.95 -5.01
CA PRO A 203 7.50 -27.01 -4.38
C PRO A 203 7.25 -25.58 -4.86
N LEU A 204 7.53 -24.60 -3.99
CA LEU A 204 7.50 -23.19 -4.36
C LEU A 204 8.48 -22.91 -5.50
N LEU A 205 7.96 -22.49 -6.65
CA LEU A 205 8.78 -21.93 -7.72
C LEU A 205 9.22 -20.51 -7.32
N VAL A 206 10.36 -20.41 -6.64
CA VAL A 206 11.07 -19.14 -6.52
C VAL A 206 11.63 -18.83 -7.91
N GLN A 207 11.04 -17.85 -8.60
CA GLN A 207 11.62 -17.36 -9.85
C GLN A 207 12.96 -16.70 -9.50
N ASN A 208 14.05 -17.42 -9.78
CA ASN A 208 15.41 -16.97 -9.48
C ASN A 208 15.87 -15.79 -10.36
N GLU A 209 15.05 -15.34 -11.31
CA GLU A 209 15.42 -14.28 -12.25
C GLU A 209 14.24 -13.36 -12.55
N LEU A 210 14.33 -12.16 -11.98
CA LEU A 210 14.01 -10.88 -12.62
C LEU A 210 15.16 -9.93 -12.32
#